data_AF-A0AAW7UDA2-F1
#
_entry.id   AF-A0AAW7UDA2-F1
#
_cell.length_a   1.000
_cell.length_b   1.000
_cell.length_c   1.000
_cell.angle_alpha   90.00
_cell.angle_beta   90.00
_cell.angle_gamma   90.00
#
_symmetry.space_group_name_H-M   'P 1'
#
loop_
_entity.id
_entity.type
_entity.pdbx_description
1 polymer ?
#
loop_
_entity_poly.entity_id
_entity_poly.type
_entity_poly.pdbx_seq_one_letter_code
_entity_poly.pdbx_strand_id
1 'polypeptide(L)'
;AYIRIKDGEIELGCPKVVRVKCAAWEVTGPVEMEIPFFTLPVSGRHNLRFHFTDDNGTPYRNTPFIAYLPDGSTIEAKTDKNGYTSTFYSDDPQNIDVQLLI
;
A
#
# COMPACT_ATOMS: atom_id res chain seq x y z
N ALA A 1 -8.29 -43.32 -16.48
CA ALA A 1 -8.33 -42.03 -17.21
C ALA A 1 -9.70 -41.93 -17.86
N TYR A 2 -10.23 -40.73 -18.02
CA TYR A 2 -11.53 -40.49 -18.67
C TYR A 2 -11.48 -39.24 -19.52
N ILE A 3 -12.43 -39.18 -20.46
CA ILE A 3 -12.78 -37.97 -21.20
C ILE A 3 -14.26 -37.75 -20.93
N ARG A 4 -14.63 -36.54 -20.49
CA ARG A 4 -16.03 -36.16 -20.26
C ARG A 4 -16.37 -34.98 -21.16
N ILE A 5 -17.51 -35.08 -21.83
CA ILE A 5 -18.10 -33.99 -22.60
C ILE A 5 -19.45 -33.68 -21.98
N LYS A 6 -19.61 -32.49 -21.42
CA LYS A 6 -20.86 -32.07 -20.77
C LYS A 6 -20.95 -30.55 -20.74
N ASP A 7 -22.15 -30.00 -20.89
CA ASP A 7 -22.45 -28.58 -20.70
C ASP A 7 -21.57 -27.62 -21.55
N GLY A 8 -21.12 -28.10 -22.73
CA GLY A 8 -20.24 -27.34 -23.62
C GLY A 8 -18.74 -27.46 -23.30
N GLU A 9 -18.35 -28.25 -22.31
CA GLU A 9 -16.98 -28.43 -21.86
C GLU A 9 -16.42 -29.82 -22.18
N ILE A 10 -15.09 -29.90 -22.33
CA ILE A 10 -14.34 -31.15 -22.47
C ILE A 10 -13.34 -31.25 -21.30
N GLU A 11 -13.42 -32.33 -20.54
CA GLU A 11 -12.55 -32.61 -19.40
C GLU A 11 -11.72 -33.88 -19.65
N LEU A 12 -10.41 -33.82 -19.40
CA LEU A 12 -9.46 -34.93 -19.56
C LEU A 12 -8.89 -35.34 -18.20
N GLY A 13 -9.46 -36.37 -17.58
CA GLY A 13 -9.02 -36.87 -16.27
C GLY A 13 -8.00 -38.00 -16.37
N CYS A 14 -6.78 -37.80 -15.87
CA CYS A 14 -5.77 -38.85 -15.77
C CYS A 14 -5.07 -38.82 -14.41
N PRO A 15 -5.02 -39.92 -13.63
CA PRO A 15 -4.40 -39.93 -12.30
C PRO A 15 -2.88 -39.62 -12.25
N LYS A 16 -2.20 -39.66 -13.40
CA LYS A 16 -0.75 -39.42 -13.48
C LYS A 16 -0.42 -38.25 -14.39
N VAL A 17 -0.61 -38.40 -15.70
CA VAL A 17 -0.22 -37.38 -16.67
C VAL A 17 -1.09 -37.45 -17.93
N VAL A 18 -1.43 -36.30 -18.49
CA VAL A 18 -1.93 -36.16 -19.87
C VAL A 18 -0.78 -35.61 -20.70
N ARG A 19 -0.21 -36.44 -21.59
CA ARG A 19 0.87 -36.01 -22.50
C ARG A 19 0.26 -35.53 -23.81
N VAL A 20 0.44 -34.25 -24.12
CA VAL A 20 0.03 -33.66 -25.40
C VAL A 20 1.28 -33.41 -26.24
N LYS A 21 1.36 -34.03 -27.43
CA LYS A 21 2.41 -33.78 -28.41
C LYS A 21 1.81 -33.01 -29.57
N CYS A 22 2.17 -31.73 -29.69
CA CYS A 22 1.68 -30.85 -30.75
C CYS A 22 2.79 -29.85 -31.14
N ALA A 23 2.68 -29.27 -32.34
CA ALA A 23 3.63 -28.25 -32.81
C ALA A 23 3.33 -26.87 -32.21
N ALA A 24 2.06 -26.58 -31.93
CA ALA A 24 1.61 -25.37 -31.23
C ALA A 24 0.35 -25.71 -30.42
N TRP A 25 0.21 -25.08 -29.26
CA TRP A 25 -0.94 -25.20 -28.37
C TRP A 25 -1.42 -23.79 -28.00
N GLU A 26 -2.64 -23.45 -28.40
CA GLU A 26 -3.28 -22.18 -28.07
C GLU A 26 -4.22 -22.36 -26.87
N VAL A 27 -4.05 -21.55 -25.83
CA VAL A 27 -5.00 -21.42 -24.72
C VAL A 27 -5.54 -20.00 -24.75
N THR A 28 -6.84 -19.84 -24.92
CA THR A 28 -7.54 -18.58 -24.74
C THR A 28 -7.83 -18.38 -23.26
N GLY A 29 -7.08 -17.50 -22.60
CA GLY A 29 -7.30 -17.05 -21.23
C GLY A 29 -7.56 -15.53 -21.17
N PRO A 30 -7.95 -14.98 -20.01
CA PRO A 30 -8.00 -13.53 -19.84
C PRO A 30 -6.60 -12.95 -20.05
N VAL A 31 -6.51 -11.89 -20.84
CA VAL A 31 -5.24 -11.29 -21.29
C VAL A 31 -4.48 -10.60 -20.13
N GLU A 32 -5.15 -10.20 -19.06
CA GLU A 32 -4.52 -9.55 -17.91
C GLU A 32 -5.42 -9.69 -16.67
N MET A 33 -4.80 -9.83 -15.51
CA MET A 33 -5.45 -9.71 -14.21
C MET A 33 -4.91 -8.43 -13.56
N GLU A 34 -5.74 -7.38 -13.47
CA GLU A 34 -5.40 -6.21 -12.66
C GLU A 34 -5.42 -6.63 -11.19
N ILE A 35 -4.23 -6.89 -10.64
CA ILE A 35 -4.06 -6.98 -9.19
C ILE A 35 -4.02 -5.54 -8.70
N PRO A 36 -4.98 -5.08 -7.86
CA PRO A 36 -4.86 -3.76 -7.27
C PRO A 36 -3.55 -3.70 -6.49
N PHE A 37 -2.71 -2.73 -6.82
CA PHE A 37 -1.49 -2.47 -6.07
C PHE A 37 -1.87 -2.21 -4.61
N PHE A 38 -1.56 -3.16 -3.74
CA PHE A 38 -1.69 -2.94 -2.31
C PHE A 38 -0.51 -2.07 -1.89
N THR A 39 -0.78 -0.82 -1.52
CA THR A 39 0.23 0.00 -0.85
C THR A 39 0.59 -0.70 0.46
N LEU A 40 1.79 -1.26 0.55
CA LEU A 40 2.30 -1.77 1.82
C LEU A 40 2.32 -0.60 2.82
N PRO A 41 1.88 -0.83 4.07
CA PRO A 41 1.94 0.21 5.09
C PRO A 41 3.39 0.68 5.20
N VAL A 42 3.59 2.00 5.10
CA VAL A 42 4.90 2.62 5.32
C VAL A 42 5.35 2.21 6.71
N SER A 43 6.51 1.57 6.80
CA SER A 43 7.06 1.01 8.02
C SER A 43 8.53 1.41 8.16
N GLY A 44 8.99 1.49 9.40
CA GLY A 44 10.35 1.80 9.78
C GLY A 44 10.53 1.41 11.24
N ARG A 45 11.76 1.15 11.67
CA ARG A 45 12.06 0.75 13.07
C ARG A 45 11.70 1.83 14.09
N HIS A 46 11.64 3.08 13.66
CA HIS A 46 11.34 4.24 14.48
C HIS A 46 10.14 4.98 13.89
N ASN A 47 9.33 5.57 14.77
CA ASN A 47 8.19 6.37 14.39
C ASN A 47 8.08 7.63 15.27
N LEU A 48 7.73 8.75 14.66
CA LEU A 48 7.56 10.04 15.32
C LEU A 48 6.24 10.70 14.88
N ARG A 49 5.56 11.37 15.81
CA ARG A 49 4.35 12.15 15.55
C ARG A 49 4.29 13.33 16.51
N PHE A 50 3.81 14.48 16.03
CA PHE A 50 3.66 15.68 16.86
C PHE A 50 2.19 15.91 17.18
N HIS A 51 1.92 16.42 18.39
CA HIS A 51 0.60 16.82 18.85
C HIS A 51 0.62 18.31 19.14
N PHE A 52 -0.18 19.07 18.40
CA PHE A 52 -0.26 20.52 18.49
C PHE A 52 -1.54 20.94 19.20
N THR A 53 -1.36 21.59 20.35
CA THR A 53 -2.45 22.19 21.14
C THR A 53 -2.09 23.62 21.54
N ASP A 54 -3.09 24.46 21.78
CA ASP A 54 -2.90 25.73 22.49
C ASP A 54 -2.60 25.51 23.98
N ASP A 55 -2.40 26.60 24.72
CA ASP A 55 -2.12 26.59 26.16
C ASP A 55 -3.27 26.00 27.00
N ASN A 56 -4.49 25.95 26.45
CA ASN A 56 -5.66 25.37 27.10
C ASN A 56 -5.88 23.90 26.71
N GLY A 57 -5.00 23.31 25.90
CA GLY A 57 -5.13 21.95 25.38
C GLY A 57 -6.11 21.82 24.21
N THR A 58 -6.59 22.92 23.62
CA THR A 58 -7.40 22.90 22.41
C THR A 58 -6.52 22.48 21.24
N PRO A 59 -6.83 21.39 20.53
CA PRO A 59 -6.00 20.94 19.42
C PRO A 59 -6.10 21.88 18.22
N TYR A 60 -4.99 22.12 17.54
CA TYR A 60 -4.94 22.77 16.23
C TYR A 60 -5.43 21.79 15.18
N ARG A 61 -6.75 21.71 14.98
CA ARG A 61 -7.40 20.72 14.08
C ARG A 61 -7.31 21.15 12.62
N ASN A 62 -6.99 20.21 11.72
CA ASN A 62 -6.95 20.44 10.27
C ASN A 62 -6.08 21.65 9.84
N THR A 63 -5.04 21.93 10.63
CA THR A 63 -4.15 23.08 10.46
C THR A 63 -3.00 22.69 9.53
N PRO A 64 -2.73 23.46 8.46
CA PRO A 64 -1.59 23.20 7.58
C PRO A 64 -0.25 23.30 8.32
N PHE A 65 0.71 22.46 7.94
CA PHE A 65 2.06 22.46 8.47
C PHE A 65 3.09 22.10 7.41
N ILE A 66 4.33 22.51 7.64
CA ILE A 66 5.52 22.08 6.89
C ILE A 66 6.42 21.29 7.85
N ALA A 67 6.79 20.07 7.46
CA ALA A 67 7.82 19.29 8.15
C ALA A 67 9.11 19.32 7.34
N TYR A 68 10.22 19.63 8.00
CA TYR A 68 11.57 19.66 7.44
C TYR A 68 12.31 18.39 7.87
N LEU A 69 12.75 17.59 6.89
CA LEU A 69 13.43 16.33 7.11
C LEU A 69 14.96 16.52 7.14
N PRO A 70 15.72 15.59 7.75
CA PRO A 70 17.18 15.67 7.81
C PRO A 70 17.89 15.73 6.45
N ASP A 71 17.27 15.19 5.41
CA ASP A 71 17.80 15.18 4.04
C ASP A 71 17.54 16.51 3.29
N GLY A 72 16.92 17.49 3.95
CA GLY A 72 16.55 18.78 3.38
C GLY A 72 15.23 18.77 2.61
N SER A 73 14.55 17.63 2.50
CA SER A 73 13.21 17.55 1.91
C SER A 73 12.15 18.12 2.86
N THR A 74 11.01 18.52 2.28
CA THR A 74 9.88 19.07 3.04
C THR A 74 8.59 18.33 2.74
N ILE A 75 7.76 18.14 3.77
CA ILE A 75 6.40 17.58 3.65
C ILE A 75 5.39 18.64 4.04
N GLU A 76 4.50 18.97 3.12
CA GLU A 76 3.32 19.81 3.39
C GLU A 76 2.11 18.93 3.67
N ALA A 77 1.46 19.13 4.81
CA ALA A 77 0.27 18.37 5.20
C ALA A 77 -0.60 19.15 6.18
N LYS A 78 -1.62 18.50 6.74
CA LYS A 78 -2.51 19.07 7.77
C LYS A 78 -2.53 18.16 8.99
N THR A 79 -2.68 18.75 10.16
CA THR A 79 -2.98 17.99 11.38
C THR A 79 -4.34 17.31 11.27
N ASP A 80 -4.53 16.21 11.99
CA ASP A 80 -5.82 15.54 12.05
C ASP A 80 -6.83 16.29 12.92
N LYS A 81 -8.04 15.72 13.05
CA LYS A 81 -9.07 16.30 13.90
C LYS A 81 -8.63 16.46 15.35
N ASN A 82 -7.64 15.74 15.84
CA ASN A 82 -7.17 15.82 17.22
C ASN A 82 -5.87 16.62 17.35
N GLY A 83 -5.42 17.32 16.30
CA GLY A 83 -4.23 18.18 16.35
C GLY A 83 -2.92 17.43 16.12
N TYR A 84 -2.95 16.20 15.64
CA TYR A 84 -1.73 15.43 15.40
C TYR A 84 -1.27 15.47 13.94
N THR A 85 0.04 15.46 13.69
CA THR A 85 0.61 15.29 12.33
C THR A 85 0.34 13.88 11.77
N SER A 86 0.74 13.59 10.53
CA SER A 86 0.96 12.20 10.12
C SER A 86 2.12 11.58 10.91
N THR A 87 2.18 10.24 10.97
CA THR A 87 3.33 9.54 11.56
C THR A 87 4.48 9.51 10.56
N PHE A 88 5.64 9.98 10.97
CA PHE A 88 6.89 9.83 10.23
C PHE A 88 7.53 8.51 10.62
N TYR A 89 7.86 7.67 9.64
CA TYR A 89 8.56 6.41 9.84
C TYR A 89 9.99 6.52 9.31
N SER A 90 10.95 5.93 10.02
CA SER A 90 12.34 5.84 9.58
C SER A 90 13.02 4.59 10.17
N ASP A 91 14.07 4.13 9.50
CA ASP A 91 14.91 3.04 10.03
C ASP A 91 15.89 3.53 11.09
N ASP A 92 16.22 4.82 11.09
CA ASP A 92 17.12 5.47 12.04
C ASP A 92 16.40 6.61 12.79
N PRO A 93 16.84 6.99 14.01
CA PRO A 93 16.34 8.18 14.67
C PRO A 93 16.59 9.43 13.81
N GLN A 94 15.53 10.21 13.56
CA GLN A 94 15.61 11.43 12.76
C GLN A 94 15.12 12.65 13.53
N ASN A 95 15.82 13.77 13.34
CA ASN A 95 15.36 15.08 13.79
C ASN A 95 14.44 15.66 12.72
N ILE A 96 13.17 15.84 13.05
CA ILE A 96 12.16 16.42 12.16
C ILE A 96 11.66 17.69 12.84
N ASP A 97 11.77 18.81 12.14
CA ASP A 97 11.21 20.08 12.60
C ASP A 97 9.86 20.30 11.94
N VAL A 98 8.85 20.66 12.72
CA VAL A 98 7.49 20.88 12.21
C VAL A 98 7.02 22.29 12.55
N GLN A 99 6.62 23.02 11.52
CA GLN A 99 6.09 24.38 11.61
C GLN A 99 4.60 24.40 11.22
N LEU A 100 3.74 24.80 12.16
CA LEU A 100 2.35 25.14 11.84
C LEU A 100 2.27 26.42 11.01
N LEU A 101 1.34 26.45 10.06
CA LEU A 101 1.00 27.62 9.27
C LEU A 101 -0.28 28.23 9.84
N ILE A 102 -0.12 29.10 10.84
CA ILE A 102 -1.19 29.80 11.58
C ILE A 102 -1.02 31.31 11.53
#